data_AF-A0A8T5A551-F1
#
_entry.id   AF-A0A8T5A551-F1
#
_cell.length_a   1.000
_cell.length_b   1.000
_cell.length_c   1.000
_cell.angle_alpha   90.00
_cell.angle_beta   90.00
_cell.angle_gamma   90.00
#
_symmetry.space_group_name_H-M   'P 1'
#
loop_
_entity.id
_entity.type
_entity.pdbx_description
1 polymer ?
#
loop_
_entity_poly.entity_id
_entity_poly.type
_entity_poly.pdbx_seq_one_letter_code
_entity_poly.pdbx_strand_id
1 'polypeptide(L)'
;TSCLVEMDEEPPGPLDEEALDTCLIFALMTGSRPVDEIQVMRKIVVDGSNTTGFQRTCVVSIGGSIESGDRAYGLEQICLEEDAARKIDEDDETIRYRIDRLGIPLIEVSTTPELHSPKEAEEVALAIGRLLRATGRVRRGLGTIRQDLNSSIEGGAQIEIKGLQELELISKVVEYEAQRQLSLLSIASELRSRGLSPSDLKEEFFDLTELFASMNHPT
;
A
#
# COMPACT_ATOMS: atom_id res chain seq x y z
N THR A 1 7.25 18.00 16.98
CA THR A 1 8.19 19.10 16.71
C THR A 1 8.32 19.18 15.21
N SER A 2 8.24 20.36 14.61
CA SER A 2 8.37 20.57 13.16
C SER A 2 9.40 21.67 12.91
N CYS A 3 10.12 21.60 11.80
CA CYS A 3 11.08 22.60 11.34
C CYS A 3 10.64 23.21 9.99
N LEU A 4 11.49 24.10 9.44
CA LEU A 4 11.19 24.79 8.18
C LEU A 4 11.16 23.82 6.97
N VAL A 5 11.89 22.71 7.04
CA VAL A 5 11.89 21.69 5.97
C VAL A 5 10.52 21.04 5.82
N GLU A 6 9.86 20.63 6.91
CA GLU A 6 8.50 20.06 6.80
C GLU A 6 7.45 21.09 6.37
N MET A 7 7.73 22.39 6.53
CA MET A 7 6.86 23.47 6.07
C MET A 7 7.12 23.88 4.61
N ASP A 8 8.11 23.26 3.93
CA ASP A 8 8.59 23.67 2.60
C ASP A 8 9.16 25.11 2.55
N GLU A 9 9.74 25.56 3.67
CA GLU A 9 10.32 26.90 3.84
C GLU A 9 11.86 26.87 3.90
N GLU A 10 12.48 25.69 3.84
CA GLU A 10 13.93 25.47 3.80
C GLU A 10 14.27 24.25 2.94
N PRO A 11 15.37 24.28 2.16
CA PRO A 11 15.87 23.08 1.49
C PRO A 11 16.15 21.95 2.48
N PRO A 12 15.90 20.67 2.12
CA PRO A 12 16.24 19.56 3.01
C PRO A 12 17.76 19.46 3.21
N GLY A 13 18.16 18.91 4.35
CA GLY A 13 19.54 18.50 4.58
C GLY A 13 19.95 17.27 3.76
N PRO A 14 21.18 16.76 3.98
CA PRO A 14 21.62 15.48 3.44
C PRO A 14 20.72 14.32 3.89
N LEU A 15 20.85 13.18 3.19
CA LEU A 15 20.17 11.94 3.55
C LEU A 15 20.58 11.50 4.96
N ASP A 16 19.61 11.00 5.74
CA ASP A 16 19.86 10.47 7.08
C ASP A 16 20.70 9.19 7.01
N GLU A 17 21.91 9.23 7.57
CA GLU A 17 22.86 8.11 7.53
C GLU A 17 22.37 6.88 8.31
N GLU A 18 21.64 7.07 9.42
CA GLU A 18 21.12 5.95 10.23
C GLU A 18 19.99 5.22 9.51
N ALA A 19 19.12 5.97 8.83
CA ALA A 19 18.06 5.42 7.99
C ALA A 19 18.66 4.67 6.80
N LEU A 20 19.66 5.26 6.13
CA LEU A 20 20.36 4.61 5.03
C LEU A 20 21.07 3.32 5.48
N ASP A 21 21.80 3.35 6.60
CA ASP A 21 22.43 2.17 7.18
C ASP A 21 21.41 1.06 7.45
N THR A 22 20.22 1.42 7.94
CA THR A 22 19.15 0.45 8.20
C THR A 22 18.68 -0.22 6.92
N CYS A 23 18.51 0.53 5.83
CA CYS A 23 18.18 -0.01 4.52
C CYS A 23 19.30 -0.90 3.95
N LEU A 24 20.56 -0.50 4.10
CA LEU A 24 21.72 -1.28 3.64
C LEU A 24 21.88 -2.58 4.44
N ILE A 25 21.71 -2.55 5.76
CA ILE A 25 21.71 -3.75 6.60
C ILE A 25 20.61 -4.71 6.13
N PHE A 26 19.38 -4.21 5.94
CA PHE A 26 18.28 -5.03 5.45
C PHE A 26 18.58 -5.61 4.07
N ALA A 27 19.11 -4.81 3.14
CA ALA A 27 19.52 -5.26 1.81
C ALA A 27 20.56 -6.39 1.86
N LEU A 28 21.56 -6.29 2.74
CA LEU A 28 22.56 -7.34 2.93
C LEU A 28 21.95 -8.62 3.52
N MET A 29 20.99 -8.49 4.45
CA MET A 29 20.28 -9.63 5.06
C MET A 29 19.44 -10.40 4.04
N THR A 30 18.95 -9.74 2.99
CA THR A 30 18.13 -10.33 1.92
C THR A 30 18.94 -10.69 0.68
N GLY A 31 20.26 -10.50 0.68
CA GLY A 31 21.10 -10.70 -0.50
C GLY A 31 20.77 -9.77 -1.67
N SER A 32 20.10 -8.64 -1.40
CA SER A 32 19.84 -7.60 -2.38
C SER A 32 21.15 -6.90 -2.75
N ARG A 33 21.25 -6.36 -3.97
CA ARG A 33 22.44 -5.65 -4.45
C ARG A 33 22.29 -4.15 -4.22
N PRO A 34 23.05 -3.53 -3.30
CA PRO A 34 23.06 -2.08 -3.16
C PRO A 34 23.44 -1.39 -4.46
N VAL A 35 22.87 -0.21 -4.71
CA VAL A 35 23.25 0.62 -5.85
C VAL A 35 24.60 1.30 -5.60
N ASP A 36 25.33 1.60 -6.68
CA ASP A 36 26.63 2.28 -6.58
C ASP A 36 26.50 3.75 -6.16
N GLU A 37 25.39 4.39 -6.54
CA GLU A 37 25.06 5.78 -6.21
C GLU A 37 23.56 5.90 -5.91
N ILE A 38 23.23 6.58 -4.81
CA ILE A 38 21.85 6.83 -4.41
C ILE A 38 21.42 8.19 -4.92
N GLN A 39 20.33 8.22 -5.68
CA GLN A 39 19.75 9.45 -6.21
C GLN A 39 18.37 9.68 -5.61
N VAL A 40 18.20 10.82 -4.92
CA VAL A 40 16.91 11.22 -4.36
C VAL A 40 16.01 11.76 -5.46
N MET A 41 14.87 11.11 -5.62
CA MET A 41 13.83 11.44 -6.60
C MET A 41 12.66 12.15 -5.92
N ARG A 42 11.81 12.77 -6.74
CA ARG A 42 10.58 13.45 -6.30
C ARG A 42 9.37 12.75 -6.93
N LYS A 43 8.70 11.91 -6.16
CA LYS A 43 7.44 11.27 -6.57
C LYS A 43 6.31 12.25 -6.32
N ILE A 44 5.63 12.70 -7.38
CA ILE A 44 4.58 13.71 -7.27
C ILE A 44 3.40 13.16 -6.44
N VAL A 45 2.95 13.93 -5.47
CA VAL A 45 1.83 13.59 -4.57
C VAL A 45 0.91 14.81 -4.46
N VAL A 46 -0.32 14.67 -4.96
CA VAL A 46 -1.26 15.78 -5.14
C VAL A 46 -2.40 15.82 -4.11
N ASP A 47 -2.42 14.87 -3.17
CA ASP A 47 -3.48 14.80 -2.14
C ASP A 47 -3.30 15.82 -1.00
N GLY A 48 -2.16 16.54 -0.97
CA GLY A 48 -1.83 17.52 0.06
C GLY A 48 -1.13 16.93 1.29
N SER A 49 -0.84 15.63 1.31
CA SER A 49 -0.16 14.97 2.43
C SER A 49 1.35 15.24 2.51
N ASN A 50 1.95 15.77 1.43
CA ASN A 50 3.31 16.30 1.39
C ASN A 50 3.25 17.81 1.10
N THR A 51 3.82 18.64 1.97
CA THR A 51 3.78 20.11 1.85
C THR A 51 4.46 20.62 0.57
N THR A 52 5.48 19.91 0.11
CA THR A 52 6.23 20.15 -1.13
C THR A 52 5.47 19.77 -2.42
N GLY A 53 4.34 19.08 -2.32
CA GLY A 53 3.63 18.48 -3.47
C GLY A 53 4.32 17.23 -4.06
N PHE A 54 5.36 16.71 -3.38
CA PHE A 54 6.03 15.47 -3.75
C PHE A 54 6.63 14.77 -2.53
N GLN A 55 6.70 13.46 -2.57
CA GLN A 55 7.44 12.64 -1.61
C GLN A 55 8.88 12.45 -2.12
N ARG A 56 9.89 12.64 -1.25
CA ARG A 56 11.25 12.24 -1.59
C ARG A 56 11.41 10.73 -1.38
N THR A 57 12.00 10.06 -2.36
CA THR A 57 12.23 8.62 -2.35
C THR A 57 13.52 8.30 -3.10
N CYS A 58 14.22 7.24 -2.73
CA CYS A 58 15.42 6.78 -3.41
C CYS A 58 15.53 5.25 -3.36
N VAL A 59 16.02 4.66 -4.45
CA VAL A 59 16.31 3.23 -4.50
C VAL A 59 17.65 2.99 -3.82
N VAL A 60 17.67 2.12 -2.81
CA VAL A 60 18.88 1.75 -2.05
C VAL A 60 19.48 0.45 -2.58
N SER A 61 18.64 -0.52 -2.95
CA SER A 61 19.10 -1.79 -3.52
C SER A 61 18.05 -2.43 -4.43
N ILE A 62 18.51 -3.36 -5.26
CA ILE A 62 17.69 -4.09 -6.24
C ILE A 62 17.93 -5.59 -6.13
N GLY A 63 16.89 -6.37 -6.40
CA GLY A 63 16.93 -7.82 -6.30
C GLY A 63 16.98 -8.32 -4.84
N GLY A 64 17.44 -9.56 -4.68
CA GLY A 64 17.47 -10.27 -3.40
C GLY A 64 16.28 -11.19 -3.21
N SER A 65 16.20 -11.85 -2.07
CA SER A 65 15.13 -12.79 -1.75
C SER A 65 14.84 -12.89 -0.26
N ILE A 66 13.65 -13.38 0.04
CA ILE A 66 13.15 -13.72 1.36
C ILE A 66 12.92 -15.22 1.39
N GLU A 67 13.61 -15.90 2.32
CA GLU A 67 13.37 -17.32 2.58
C GLU A 67 12.09 -17.49 3.41
N SER A 68 11.15 -18.30 2.92
CA SER A 68 9.97 -18.70 3.68
C SER A 68 9.60 -20.14 3.37
N GLY A 69 9.63 -20.99 4.40
CA GLY A 69 9.50 -22.44 4.24
C GLY A 69 10.70 -23.01 3.48
N ASP A 70 10.42 -23.77 2.42
CA ASP A 70 11.45 -24.41 1.55
C ASP A 70 11.67 -23.63 0.24
N ARG A 71 11.20 -22.39 0.14
CA ARG A 71 11.27 -21.56 -1.07
C ARG A 71 11.78 -20.15 -0.75
N ALA A 72 12.54 -19.61 -1.69
CA ALA A 72 12.94 -18.21 -1.74
C ALA A 72 11.97 -17.41 -2.61
N TYR A 73 11.60 -16.21 -2.15
CA TYR A 73 10.74 -15.27 -2.86
C TYR A 73 11.51 -13.99 -3.17
N GLY A 74 11.50 -13.56 -4.42
CA GLY A 74 12.23 -12.43 -4.93
C GLY A 74 11.75 -11.10 -4.36
N LEU A 75 12.72 -10.20 -4.19
CA LEU A 75 12.50 -8.79 -3.97
C LEU A 75 12.85 -8.03 -5.25
N GLU A 76 12.03 -7.06 -5.62
CA GLU A 76 12.32 -6.19 -6.77
C GLU A 76 13.31 -5.11 -6.35
N GLN A 77 12.98 -4.37 -5.30
CA GLN A 77 13.78 -3.26 -4.81
C GLN A 77 13.51 -2.96 -3.33
N ILE A 78 14.47 -2.29 -2.71
CA ILE A 78 14.35 -1.66 -1.40
C ILE A 78 14.59 -0.17 -1.56
N CYS A 79 13.65 0.65 -1.12
CA CYS A 79 13.71 2.10 -1.18
C CYS A 79 13.76 2.72 0.22
N LEU A 80 14.33 3.92 0.30
CA LEU A 80 14.25 4.81 1.45
C LEU A 80 13.45 6.05 1.05
N GLU A 81 12.38 6.33 1.77
CA GLU A 81 11.47 7.44 1.48
C GLU A 81 10.96 8.15 2.74
N GLU A 82 10.32 9.30 2.53
CA GLU A 82 9.70 10.10 3.60
C GLU A 82 8.27 9.63 3.88
N ASP A 83 7.87 9.49 5.14
CA ASP A 83 6.44 9.34 5.46
C ASP A 83 5.68 10.64 5.21
N ALA A 84 4.39 10.50 4.88
CA ALA A 84 3.47 11.59 4.62
C ALA A 84 2.80 12.11 5.91
N ALA A 85 2.34 13.36 5.86
CA ALA A 85 1.55 13.97 6.91
C ALA A 85 0.23 13.20 7.13
N ARG A 86 -0.29 13.30 8.34
CA ARG A 86 -1.52 12.59 8.71
C ARG A 86 -2.73 13.50 8.52
N LYS A 87 -3.69 13.05 7.73
CA LYS A 87 -5.01 13.70 7.67
C LYS A 87 -5.67 13.65 9.05
N ILE A 88 -6.12 14.80 9.55
CA ILE A 88 -6.77 14.92 10.86
C ILE A 88 -8.24 15.33 10.76
N ASP A 89 -8.61 16.00 9.66
CA ASP A 89 -9.97 16.50 9.44
C ASP A 89 -10.18 16.81 7.95
N GLU A 90 -11.44 16.84 7.52
CA GLU A 90 -11.86 17.16 6.16
C GLU A 90 -13.24 17.80 6.18
N ASP A 91 -13.37 18.93 5.48
CA ASP A 91 -14.64 19.53 5.07
C ASP A 91 -14.67 19.66 3.53
N ASP A 92 -15.79 20.15 2.98
CA ASP A 92 -16.05 20.16 1.54
C ASP A 92 -14.98 20.90 0.71
N GLU A 93 -14.25 21.85 1.32
CA GLU A 93 -13.25 22.68 0.64
C GLU A 93 -11.83 22.49 1.18
N THR A 94 -11.68 21.96 2.40
CA THR A 94 -10.40 21.95 3.12
C THR A 94 -10.10 20.58 3.72
N ILE A 95 -8.90 20.07 3.43
CA ILE A 95 -8.31 18.94 4.16
C ILE A 95 -7.25 19.48 5.11
N ARG A 96 -7.34 19.08 6.39
CA ARG A 96 -6.36 19.47 7.42
C ARG A 96 -5.40 18.32 7.67
N TYR A 97 -4.10 18.62 7.59
CA TYR A 97 -3.03 17.67 7.85
C TYR A 97 -2.23 18.06 9.09
N ARG A 98 -1.78 17.04 9.84
CA ARG A 98 -0.76 17.17 10.88
C ARG A 98 0.56 16.67 10.33
N ILE A 99 1.55 17.56 10.30
CA ILE A 99 2.91 17.30 9.79
C ILE A 99 3.83 16.63 10.82
N ASP A 100 3.29 16.06 11.90
CA ASP A 100 4.09 15.44 12.98
C ASP A 100 4.81 14.16 12.54
N ARG A 101 4.41 13.60 11.40
CA ARG A 101 4.96 12.40 10.78
C ARG A 101 5.65 12.66 9.45
N LEU A 102 5.51 13.86 8.91
CA LEU A 102 6.11 14.22 7.63
C LEU A 102 7.64 14.13 7.74
N GLY A 103 8.28 13.46 6.80
CA GLY A 103 9.74 13.31 6.77
C GLY A 103 10.30 12.17 7.64
N ILE A 104 9.46 11.42 8.36
CA ILE A 104 9.94 10.25 9.10
C ILE A 104 10.45 9.21 8.10
N PRO A 105 11.67 8.65 8.25
CA PRO A 105 12.21 7.67 7.32
C PRO A 105 11.35 6.40 7.24
N LEU A 106 11.07 5.96 6.02
CA LEU A 106 10.39 4.72 5.68
C LEU A 106 11.28 3.85 4.80
N ILE A 107 11.36 2.57 5.16
CA ILE A 107 11.89 1.54 4.28
C ILE A 107 10.72 0.92 3.51
N GLU A 108 10.73 1.04 2.19
CA GLU A 108 9.80 0.36 1.31
C GLU A 108 10.48 -0.90 0.75
N VAL A 109 9.79 -2.04 0.82
CA VAL A 109 10.29 -3.33 0.30
C VAL A 109 9.26 -3.87 -0.67
N SER A 110 9.63 -3.97 -1.95
CA SER A 110 8.76 -4.49 -3.01
C SER A 110 9.09 -5.94 -3.31
N THR A 111 8.08 -6.82 -3.34
CA THR A 111 8.22 -8.23 -3.72
C THR A 111 7.97 -8.40 -5.21
N THR A 112 8.57 -9.44 -5.82
CA THR A 112 8.20 -9.86 -7.17
C THR A 112 6.82 -10.52 -7.19
N PRO A 113 6.07 -10.50 -8.31
CA PRO A 113 4.70 -11.04 -8.40
C PRO A 113 4.67 -12.58 -8.53
N GLU A 114 5.34 -13.30 -7.62
CA GLU A 114 5.46 -14.77 -7.64
C GLU A 114 4.84 -15.48 -6.42
N LEU A 115 4.06 -14.74 -5.65
CA LEU A 115 3.22 -15.26 -4.57
C LEU A 115 1.95 -15.84 -5.21
N HIS A 116 1.76 -17.15 -5.11
CA HIS A 116 0.69 -17.88 -5.79
C HIS A 116 -0.37 -18.44 -4.85
N SER A 117 -0.21 -18.26 -3.54
CA SER A 117 -1.27 -18.58 -2.59
C SER A 117 -1.41 -17.53 -1.47
N PRO A 118 -2.60 -17.42 -0.87
CA PRO A 118 -2.82 -16.52 0.27
C PRO A 118 -1.88 -16.79 1.45
N LYS A 119 -1.56 -18.06 1.69
CA LYS A 119 -0.63 -18.48 2.74
C LYS A 119 0.80 -18.03 2.48
N GLU A 120 1.28 -18.16 1.24
CA GLU A 120 2.61 -17.66 0.87
C GLU A 120 2.71 -16.14 1.10
N ALA A 121 1.67 -15.38 0.76
CA ALA A 121 1.65 -13.94 0.97
C ALA A 121 1.78 -13.55 2.46
N GLU A 122 1.06 -14.25 3.35
CA GLU A 122 1.16 -14.04 4.79
C GLU A 122 2.55 -14.42 5.32
N GLU A 123 3.06 -15.60 4.96
CA GLU A 123 4.34 -16.10 5.45
C GLU A 123 5.52 -15.20 5.02
N VAL A 124 5.52 -14.75 3.77
CA VAL A 124 6.55 -13.83 3.25
C VAL A 124 6.47 -12.47 3.92
N ALA A 125 5.26 -11.91 4.10
CA ALA A 125 5.10 -10.63 4.80
C ALA A 125 5.58 -10.73 6.27
N LEU A 126 5.28 -11.85 6.95
CA LEU A 126 5.78 -12.13 8.29
C LEU A 126 7.32 -12.27 8.31
N ALA A 127 7.91 -12.92 7.31
CA ALA A 127 9.36 -13.08 7.19
C ALA A 127 10.08 -11.73 6.99
N ILE A 128 9.57 -10.88 6.08
CA ILE A 128 10.04 -9.49 5.90
C ILE A 128 9.97 -8.74 7.23
N GLY A 129 8.81 -8.78 7.91
CA GLY A 129 8.64 -8.13 9.20
C GLY A 129 9.58 -8.65 10.30
N ARG A 130 9.91 -9.94 10.30
CA ARG A 130 10.89 -10.54 11.22
C ARG A 130 12.31 -10.05 10.95
N LEU A 131 12.73 -10.00 9.68
CA LEU A 131 14.06 -9.51 9.30
C LEU A 131 14.21 -8.01 9.60
N LEU A 132 13.20 -7.20 9.27
CA LEU A 132 13.15 -5.79 9.66
C LEU A 132 13.28 -5.61 11.17
N ARG A 133 12.56 -6.42 11.97
CA ARG A 133 12.70 -6.39 13.44
C ARG A 133 14.07 -6.82 13.94
N ALA A 134 14.71 -7.77 13.26
CA ALA A 134 16.04 -8.27 13.62
C ALA A 134 17.14 -7.21 13.44
N THR A 135 16.92 -6.18 12.61
CA THR A 135 17.83 -5.01 12.54
C THR A 135 17.96 -4.27 13.88
N GLY A 136 16.93 -4.35 14.74
CA GLY A 136 16.87 -3.58 15.98
C GLY A 136 16.65 -2.06 15.81
N ARG A 137 16.48 -1.58 14.57
CA ARG A 137 16.43 -0.15 14.22
C ARG A 137 15.05 0.34 13.79
N VAL A 138 14.11 -0.56 13.51
CA VAL A 138 12.75 -0.20 13.10
C VAL A 138 11.83 0.12 14.27
N ARG A 139 10.95 1.10 14.08
CA ARG A 139 9.92 1.47 15.06
C ARG A 139 8.92 0.33 15.29
N ARG A 140 8.35 0.30 16.49
CA ARG A 140 7.34 -0.69 16.92
C ARG A 140 6.08 0.02 17.41
N GLY A 141 4.93 -0.60 17.19
CA GLY A 141 3.63 -0.11 17.65
C GLY A 141 2.62 -0.01 16.52
N LEU A 142 1.43 0.46 16.85
CA LEU A 142 0.37 0.67 15.87
C LEU A 142 0.78 1.75 14.86
N GLY A 143 0.51 1.50 13.58
CA GLY A 143 0.79 2.45 12.50
C GLY A 143 2.25 2.61 12.11
N THR A 144 3.17 1.75 12.58
CA THR A 144 4.58 1.75 12.18
C THR A 144 4.87 0.86 10.97
N ILE A 145 3.91 0.06 10.53
CA ILE A 145 4.01 -0.82 9.37
C ILE A 145 2.78 -0.56 8.49
N ARG A 146 2.99 -0.54 7.18
CA ARG A 146 1.94 -0.52 6.16
C ARG A 146 2.20 -1.67 5.20
N GLN A 147 1.13 -2.32 4.77
CA GLN A 147 1.16 -3.35 3.74
C GLN A 147 0.10 -3.01 2.71
N ASP A 148 0.54 -2.91 1.46
CA ASP A 148 -0.32 -2.80 0.30
C ASP A 148 -0.18 -4.10 -0.50
N LEU A 149 -1.29 -4.79 -0.74
CA LEU A 149 -1.31 -6.07 -1.47
C LEU A 149 -1.82 -5.85 -2.89
N ASN A 150 -1.12 -6.40 -3.86
CA ASN A 150 -1.58 -6.45 -5.25
C ASN A 150 -2.02 -7.87 -5.58
N SER A 151 -3.33 -8.08 -5.80
CA SER A 151 -3.93 -9.41 -6.01
C SER A 151 -4.65 -9.47 -7.35
N SER A 152 -4.54 -10.61 -8.03
CA SER A 152 -5.25 -10.89 -9.28
C SER A 152 -5.53 -12.39 -9.39
N ILE A 153 -6.54 -12.73 -10.21
CA ILE A 153 -6.80 -14.11 -10.64
C ILE A 153 -6.80 -14.18 -12.17
N GLU A 154 -6.67 -15.38 -12.73
CA GLU A 154 -6.78 -15.58 -14.17
C GLU A 154 -8.15 -15.12 -14.70
N GLY A 155 -8.15 -14.30 -15.75
CA GLY A 155 -9.36 -13.68 -16.30
C GLY A 155 -9.94 -12.54 -15.46
N GLY A 156 -9.40 -12.28 -14.26
CA GLY A 156 -9.77 -11.18 -13.38
C GLY A 156 -9.02 -9.88 -13.67
N ALA A 157 -8.84 -9.07 -12.63
CA ALA A 157 -8.13 -7.80 -12.69
C ALA A 157 -7.11 -7.69 -11.56
N GLN A 158 -6.07 -6.87 -11.75
CA GLN A 158 -5.17 -6.50 -10.67
C GLN A 158 -5.86 -5.50 -9.75
N ILE A 159 -5.99 -5.86 -8.48
CA ILE A 159 -6.63 -5.05 -7.43
C ILE A 159 -5.61 -4.79 -6.32
N GLU A 160 -5.45 -3.52 -5.98
CA GLU A 160 -4.60 -3.06 -4.89
C GLU A 160 -5.45 -2.92 -3.62
N ILE A 161 -5.05 -3.61 -2.55
CA ILE A 161 -5.70 -3.59 -1.23
C ILE A 161 -4.77 -2.86 -0.28
N LYS A 162 -5.19 -1.68 0.18
CA LYS A 162 -4.41 -0.82 1.08
C LYS A 162 -4.87 -0.90 2.52
N GLY A 163 -3.99 -0.50 3.42
CA GLY A 163 -4.34 -0.25 4.82
C GLY A 163 -4.43 -1.50 5.69
N LEU A 164 -3.75 -2.58 5.29
CA LEU A 164 -3.61 -3.76 6.12
C LEU A 164 -2.54 -3.53 7.18
N GLN A 165 -2.97 -3.58 8.45
CA GLN A 165 -2.08 -3.38 9.61
C GLN A 165 -1.70 -4.72 10.27
N GLU A 166 -2.63 -5.69 10.26
CA GLU A 166 -2.46 -7.00 10.88
C GLU A 166 -1.99 -8.01 9.81
N LEU A 167 -0.76 -8.49 9.96
CA LEU A 167 -0.11 -9.42 9.02
C LEU A 167 -0.87 -10.75 8.94
N GLU A 168 -1.42 -11.19 10.06
CA GLU A 168 -2.17 -12.43 10.20
C GLU A 168 -3.49 -12.42 9.41
N LEU A 169 -3.94 -11.25 8.94
CA LEU A 169 -5.14 -11.12 8.10
C LEU A 169 -4.83 -11.20 6.60
N ILE A 170 -3.56 -11.15 6.19
CA ILE A 170 -3.17 -11.15 4.78
C ILE A 170 -3.76 -12.35 4.04
N SER A 171 -3.59 -13.58 4.56
CA SER A 171 -4.10 -14.77 3.88
C SER A 171 -5.62 -14.70 3.71
N LYS A 172 -6.35 -14.26 4.73
CA LYS A 172 -7.81 -14.16 4.66
C LYS A 172 -8.27 -13.11 3.64
N VAL A 173 -7.57 -11.98 3.58
CA VAL A 173 -7.90 -10.88 2.68
C VAL A 173 -7.62 -11.25 1.23
N VAL A 174 -6.50 -11.91 0.95
CA VAL A 174 -6.18 -12.42 -0.40
C VAL A 174 -7.17 -13.50 -0.82
N GLU A 175 -7.56 -14.41 0.08
CA GLU A 175 -8.58 -15.42 -0.20
C GLU A 175 -9.94 -14.79 -0.55
N TYR A 176 -10.39 -13.81 0.23
CA TYR A 176 -11.66 -13.12 -0.03
C TYR A 176 -11.63 -12.31 -1.33
N GLU A 177 -10.50 -11.67 -1.66
CA GLU A 177 -10.37 -10.98 -2.93
C GLU A 177 -10.44 -11.95 -4.12
N ALA A 178 -9.76 -13.10 -4.03
CA ALA A 178 -9.86 -14.13 -5.06
C ALA A 178 -11.31 -14.64 -5.22
N GLN A 179 -12.01 -14.91 -4.12
CA GLN A 179 -13.42 -15.31 -4.13
C GLN A 179 -14.34 -14.24 -4.71
N ARG A 180 -14.09 -12.97 -4.39
CA ARG A 180 -14.83 -11.82 -4.93
C ARG A 180 -14.65 -11.72 -6.44
N GLN A 181 -13.41 -11.79 -6.95
CA GLN A 181 -13.15 -11.76 -8.39
C GLN A 181 -13.78 -12.96 -9.10
N LEU A 182 -13.65 -14.17 -8.56
CA LEU A 182 -14.27 -15.37 -9.14
C LEU A 182 -15.79 -15.24 -9.23
N SER A 183 -16.42 -14.70 -8.18
CA SER A 183 -17.88 -14.47 -8.16
C SER A 183 -18.29 -13.44 -9.23
N LEU A 184 -17.52 -12.36 -9.39
CA LEU A 184 -17.77 -11.36 -10.43
C LEU A 184 -17.60 -11.94 -11.84
N LEU A 185 -16.63 -12.82 -12.07
CA LEU A 185 -16.48 -13.52 -13.35
C LEU A 185 -17.69 -14.42 -13.64
N SER A 186 -18.18 -15.14 -12.64
CA SER A 186 -19.40 -15.95 -12.77
C SER A 186 -20.62 -15.09 -13.13
N ILE A 187 -20.80 -13.95 -12.46
CA ILE A 187 -21.89 -13.01 -12.76
C ILE A 187 -21.73 -12.45 -14.18
N ALA A 188 -20.52 -12.03 -14.56
CA ALA A 188 -20.26 -11.50 -15.89
C ALA A 188 -20.49 -12.55 -17.00
N SER A 189 -20.20 -13.82 -16.73
CA SER A 189 -20.51 -14.92 -17.65
C SER A 189 -22.02 -15.13 -17.79
N GLU A 190 -22.76 -15.06 -16.68
CA GLU A 190 -24.22 -15.22 -16.68
C GLU A 190 -24.94 -14.03 -17.35
N LEU A 191 -24.47 -12.80 -17.16
CA LEU A 191 -25.00 -11.64 -17.88
C LEU A 191 -24.78 -11.78 -19.39
N ARG A 192 -23.60 -12.27 -19.80
CA ARG A 192 -23.29 -12.56 -21.21
C ARG A 192 -24.14 -13.69 -21.78
N SER A 193 -24.40 -14.75 -21.01
CA SER A 193 -25.26 -15.87 -21.45
C SER A 193 -26.70 -15.42 -21.72
N ARG A 194 -27.17 -14.42 -20.96
CA ARG A 194 -28.48 -13.76 -21.15
C ARG A 194 -28.51 -12.75 -22.28
N GLY A 195 -27.38 -12.51 -22.95
CA GLY A 195 -27.28 -11.54 -24.04
C GLY A 195 -27.33 -10.08 -23.59
N LEU A 196 -27.10 -9.80 -22.30
CA LEU A 196 -27.10 -8.45 -21.76
C LEU A 196 -25.80 -7.72 -22.11
N SER A 197 -25.94 -6.44 -22.42
CA SER A 197 -24.89 -5.51 -22.79
C SER A 197 -24.98 -4.23 -21.95
N PRO A 198 -23.89 -3.45 -21.84
CA PRO A 198 -23.94 -2.15 -21.18
C PRO A 198 -24.99 -1.20 -21.76
N SER A 199 -25.33 -1.31 -23.05
CA SER A 199 -26.40 -0.51 -23.68
C SER A 199 -27.81 -0.84 -23.20
N ASP A 200 -28.02 -2.00 -22.56
CA ASP A 200 -29.31 -2.36 -21.97
C ASP A 200 -29.55 -1.66 -20.62
N LEU A 201 -28.48 -1.14 -20.00
CA LEU A 201 -28.56 -0.33 -18.78
C LEU A 201 -28.86 1.11 -19.15
N LYS A 202 -30.14 1.48 -19.07
CA LYS A 202 -30.57 2.87 -19.22
C LYS A 202 -30.43 3.61 -17.90
N GLU A 203 -29.84 4.81 -17.94
CA GLU A 203 -29.82 5.75 -16.81
C GLU A 203 -31.19 6.44 -16.66
N GLU A 204 -32.24 5.65 -16.52
CA GLU A 204 -33.61 6.10 -16.25
C GLU A 204 -33.88 5.95 -14.75
N PHE A 205 -34.17 7.06 -14.08
CA PHE A 205 -34.49 7.08 -12.66
C PHE A 205 -36.00 7.11 -12.48
N PHE A 206 -36.54 6.18 -11.71
CA PHE A 206 -37.96 6.11 -11.38
C PHE A 206 -38.18 6.67 -9.97
N ASP A 207 -39.03 7.68 -9.83
CA ASP A 207 -39.45 8.17 -8.53
C ASP A 207 -40.42 7.17 -7.87
N LEU A 208 -39.96 6.55 -6.79
CA LEU A 208 -40.72 5.58 -6.02
C LEU A 208 -41.26 6.17 -4.70
N THR A 209 -41.21 7.50 -4.51
CA THR A 209 -41.59 8.17 -3.25
C THR A 209 -43.00 7.79 -2.80
N GLU A 210 -43.97 7.81 -3.71
CA GLU A 210 -45.37 7.44 -3.42
C GLU A 210 -45.53 5.96 -3.00
N LEU A 211 -44.70 5.05 -3.55
CA LEU A 211 -44.74 3.63 -3.19
C LEU A 211 -44.34 3.41 -1.73
N PHE A 212 -43.45 4.25 -1.22
CA PHE A 212 -42.93 4.17 0.15
C PHE A 212 -43.68 5.08 1.14
N ALA A 213 -44.67 5.86 0.71
CA ALA A 213 -45.43 6.78 1.55
C ALA A 213 -46.18 6.12 2.73
N SER A 214 -46.45 4.81 2.64
CA SER A 214 -47.10 4.02 3.70
C SER A 214 -46.15 3.13 4.51
N MET A 215 -44.85 3.11 4.20
CA MET A 215 -43.87 2.39 5.00
C MET A 215 -43.54 3.20 6.26
N ASN A 216 -44.36 3.00 7.29
CA ASN A 216 -44.08 3.50 8.63
C ASN A 216 -42.81 2.82 9.15
N HIS A 217 -41.69 3.53 9.18
CA HIS A 217 -40.62 3.20 10.12
C HIS A 217 -41.08 3.67 11.51
N PRO A 218 -41.29 2.79 12.49
CA PRO A 218 -41.44 3.24 13.86
C PRO A 218 -40.10 3.87 14.27
N THR A 219 -40.09 5.19 14.41
CA THR A 219 -39.01 5.94 15.08
C THR A 219 -38.92 5.55 16.54
#